data_AF-A0A238UBB3-F1
#
_entry.id   AF-A0A238UBB3-F1
#
_cell.length_a   1.000
_cell.length_b   1.000
_cell.length_c   1.000
_cell.angle_alpha   90.00
_cell.angle_beta   90.00
_cell.angle_gamma   90.00
#
_symmetry.space_group_name_H-M   'P 1'
#
loop_
_entity.id
_entity.type
_entity.pdbx_description
1 polymer ?
#
loop_
_entity_poly.entity_id
_entity_poly.type
_entity_poly.pdbx_seq_one_letter_code
_entity_poly.pdbx_strand_id
1 'polypeptide(L)'
;MNKKLRFSTLLLLFYIANVSPQSSQTCSNSVDDPVLDLNSITKCSIDRKSDDNKVQKVTVQVTSRRRRVVRKRNKATGLSSANNYSHKLASIKKKVNIVNSLVDIKKDEVPDVLPYDYVDQIPLFKSCESAPIYEQDRCFKVKLRSHIKKNLKYPVSAYDRGIQGRVYAHFSIGKDGVIKDLKIVSPYKGDLLGKEAKRIIKKLPKFKPGEHNGNAVAVKYGLPITFKIPGKKPTNIRKTNKIKSKETIHSFSSLDQIPQFDSCKKTDDDSLTCFNTSLIQHIQSYFAYPEEAKMKNMQGNVIVNFVINKKGNVVDITAKGPENAKILEVAAVRFIEKLPKLKAGKIEGKTVNASYSFPINFTLN
;
A
#
# COMPACT_ATOMS: atom_id res chain seq x y z
N MET A 1 -57.87 71.73 -8.61
CA MET A 1 -58.80 71.65 -7.45
C MET A 1 -58.91 70.19 -7.03
N ASN A 2 -58.37 69.84 -5.86
CA ASN A 2 -59.10 69.49 -4.63
C ASN A 2 -59.87 68.16 -4.76
N LYS A 3 -59.88 67.20 -3.84
CA LYS A 3 -59.25 66.96 -2.51
C LYS A 3 -59.88 65.62 -2.06
N LYS A 4 -59.09 64.75 -1.38
CA LYS A 4 -59.43 63.95 -0.16
C LYS A 4 -60.71 63.08 -0.14
N LEU A 5 -60.87 61.97 0.60
CA LEU A 5 -60.09 61.08 1.49
C LEU A 5 -61.14 60.15 2.18
N ARG A 6 -60.73 58.95 2.63
CA ARG A 6 -61.34 58.09 3.71
C ARG A 6 -62.52 57.16 3.32
N PHE A 7 -62.72 55.96 3.88
CA PHE A 7 -61.96 54.97 4.68
C PHE A 7 -62.84 53.68 4.77
N SER A 8 -62.21 52.53 5.03
CA SER A 8 -62.71 51.41 5.87
C SER A 8 -63.42 50.18 5.25
N THR A 9 -62.81 49.02 5.54
CA THR A 9 -63.34 47.62 5.67
C THR A 9 -63.83 46.86 4.42
N LEU A 10 -63.68 45.55 4.23
CA LEU A 10 -62.87 44.46 4.78
C LEU A 10 -63.30 43.19 4.00
N LEU A 11 -62.54 42.69 3.03
CA LEU A 11 -62.48 41.26 2.65
C LEU A 11 -61.37 41.04 1.61
N LEU A 12 -60.30 40.33 2.03
CA LEU A 12 -59.06 40.21 1.28
C LEU A 12 -58.91 38.75 0.80
N LEU A 13 -59.28 38.47 -0.45
CA LEU A 13 -58.99 37.21 -1.15
C LEU A 13 -57.67 37.35 -1.92
N PHE A 14 -56.58 36.94 -1.27
CA PHE A 14 -55.26 36.76 -1.87
C PHE A 14 -55.30 35.59 -2.88
N TYR A 15 -55.23 35.90 -4.17
CA TYR A 15 -54.86 34.93 -5.21
C TYR A 15 -53.33 34.92 -5.31
N ILE A 16 -52.66 34.11 -4.49
CA ILE A 16 -51.22 33.88 -4.63
C ILE A 16 -51.03 32.81 -5.69
N ALA A 17 -50.52 33.22 -6.86
CA ALA A 17 -49.92 32.30 -7.82
C ALA A 17 -48.75 31.58 -7.13
N ASN A 18 -48.91 30.29 -6.88
CA ASN A 18 -47.85 29.41 -6.40
C ASN A 18 -46.81 29.23 -7.51
N VAL A 19 -45.79 30.10 -7.53
CA VAL A 19 -44.51 29.80 -8.17
C VAL A 19 -43.77 28.87 -7.23
N SER A 20 -43.65 27.60 -7.61
CA SER A 20 -42.89 26.60 -6.86
C SER A 20 -41.40 26.96 -6.89
N PRO A 21 -40.72 27.13 -5.74
CA PRO A 21 -39.26 27.18 -5.74
C PRO A 21 -38.71 25.79 -6.08
N GLN A 22 -37.98 25.69 -7.20
CA GLN A 22 -37.12 24.53 -7.47
C GLN A 22 -36.07 24.45 -6.35
N SER A 23 -36.21 23.45 -5.49
CA SER A 23 -35.23 23.14 -4.47
C SER A 23 -33.94 22.64 -5.12
N SER A 24 -32.90 23.45 -5.09
CA SER A 24 -31.54 22.98 -5.35
C SER A 24 -31.05 22.24 -4.10
N GLN A 25 -31.22 20.91 -4.08
CA GLN A 25 -30.60 20.08 -3.04
C GLN A 25 -29.07 20.05 -3.25
N THR A 26 -28.37 20.98 -2.61
CA THR A 26 -26.95 20.85 -2.30
C THR A 26 -26.81 19.94 -1.09
N CYS A 27 -25.92 18.94 -1.16
CA CYS A 27 -25.60 18.10 -0.01
C CYS A 27 -24.54 18.83 0.84
N SER A 28 -24.94 19.29 2.04
CA SER A 28 -24.03 19.62 3.14
C SER A 28 -23.56 18.33 3.82
N ASN A 29 -22.31 18.31 4.30
CA ASN A 29 -21.80 17.26 5.18
C ASN A 29 -22.22 17.59 6.61
N SER A 30 -22.67 16.58 7.38
CA SER A 30 -22.81 16.68 8.83
C SER A 30 -21.43 16.87 9.48
N VAL A 31 -21.39 17.80 10.43
CA VAL A 31 -20.31 17.98 11.40
C VAL A 31 -20.34 16.76 12.33
N ASP A 32 -19.18 16.35 12.84
CA ASP A 32 -18.94 15.15 13.67
C ASP A 32 -18.63 13.85 12.91
N ASP A 33 -17.50 13.86 12.19
CA ASP A 33 -16.71 12.65 11.96
C ASP A 33 -15.21 12.98 12.09
N PRO A 34 -14.46 12.30 12.98
CA PRO A 34 -13.09 12.68 13.30
C PRO A 34 -12.14 12.32 12.15
N VAL A 35 -11.45 13.34 11.65
CA VAL A 35 -10.26 13.30 10.76
C VAL A 35 -10.45 12.47 9.49
N LEU A 36 -11.05 13.08 8.47
CA LEU A 36 -11.06 12.58 7.09
C LEU A 36 -9.64 12.29 6.58
N ASP A 37 -9.37 11.02 6.29
CA ASP A 37 -8.30 10.61 5.36
C ASP A 37 -8.53 11.30 4.01
N LEU A 38 -7.61 12.22 3.65
CA LEU A 38 -7.55 13.00 2.41
C LEU A 38 -7.58 12.17 1.10
N ASN A 39 -7.74 10.85 1.18
CA ASN A 39 -7.74 9.90 0.07
C ASN A 39 -9.11 9.25 -0.20
N SER A 40 -10.17 9.64 0.51
CA SER A 40 -11.52 9.16 0.26
C SER A 40 -12.38 10.26 -0.38
N ILE A 41 -12.82 10.06 -1.62
CA ILE A 41 -13.79 10.98 -2.27
C ILE A 41 -14.90 10.14 -2.90
N THR A 42 -16.14 10.52 -2.64
CA THR A 42 -17.36 9.91 -3.19
C THR A 42 -17.93 10.84 -4.28
N LYS A 43 -18.43 10.30 -5.40
CA LYS A 43 -19.21 11.09 -6.40
C LYS A 43 -20.18 10.20 -7.16
N CYS A 44 -21.43 10.66 -7.22
CA CYS A 44 -22.52 10.04 -7.98
C CYS A 44 -22.65 10.73 -9.34
N SER A 45 -22.61 9.96 -10.43
CA SER A 45 -23.15 10.38 -11.73
C SER A 45 -23.50 9.13 -12.52
N ILE A 46 -24.79 8.80 -12.57
CA ILE A 46 -25.36 7.89 -13.57
C ILE A 46 -26.46 8.69 -14.24
N ASP A 47 -26.27 9.08 -15.50
CA ASP A 47 -27.34 9.66 -16.29
C ASP A 47 -28.20 8.49 -16.79
N ARG A 48 -29.37 8.27 -16.19
CA ARG A 48 -30.42 7.40 -16.74
C ARG A 48 -31.45 8.27 -17.44
N LYS A 49 -31.81 7.91 -18.67
CA LYS A 49 -33.16 8.18 -19.20
C LYS A 49 -33.96 6.89 -18.99
N SER A 50 -34.59 6.76 -17.83
CA SER A 50 -35.72 5.86 -17.62
C SER A 50 -36.44 6.27 -16.33
N ASP A 51 -37.75 6.42 -16.43
CA ASP A 51 -38.67 6.70 -15.32
C ASP A 51 -38.52 5.62 -14.24
N ASP A 52 -37.82 5.96 -13.15
CA ASP A 52 -38.02 5.43 -11.79
C ASP A 52 -36.96 6.02 -10.83
N ASN A 53 -37.44 6.76 -9.85
CA ASN A 53 -36.68 7.58 -8.90
C ASN A 53 -35.88 6.75 -7.87
N LYS A 54 -34.74 6.16 -8.26
CA LYS A 54 -33.72 5.70 -7.30
C LYS A 54 -32.29 5.90 -7.80
N VAL A 55 -31.70 7.06 -7.50
CA VAL A 55 -30.30 7.38 -7.81
C VAL A 55 -29.37 6.63 -6.85
N GLN A 56 -28.74 5.55 -7.30
CA GLN A 56 -27.74 4.81 -6.51
C GLN A 56 -26.37 5.49 -6.60
N LYS A 57 -25.80 5.81 -5.43
CA LYS A 57 -24.52 6.52 -5.27
C LYS A 57 -23.33 5.60 -5.64
N VAL A 58 -22.34 6.12 -6.38
CA VAL A 58 -21.11 5.41 -6.79
C VAL A 58 -19.90 6.02 -6.06
N THR A 59 -18.89 5.23 -5.70
CA THR A 59 -17.69 5.74 -4.99
C THR A 59 -16.42 5.42 -5.76
N VAL A 60 -15.52 6.40 -5.85
CA VAL A 60 -14.32 6.31 -6.69
C VAL A 60 -13.15 6.86 -5.89
N GLN A 61 -12.27 5.97 -5.46
CA GLN A 61 -11.09 6.34 -4.69
C GLN A 61 -9.87 6.47 -5.60
N VAL A 62 -9.18 7.61 -5.53
CA VAL A 62 -7.92 7.86 -6.24
C VAL A 62 -6.79 7.85 -5.21
N THR A 63 -6.14 6.70 -5.04
CA THR A 63 -5.09 6.52 -4.01
C THR A 63 -3.71 6.65 -4.64
N SER A 64 -3.04 7.79 -4.57
CA SER A 64 -1.61 7.87 -4.94
C SER A 64 -0.79 6.96 -4.01
N ARG A 65 -0.05 5.98 -4.55
CA ARG A 65 0.82 5.10 -3.73
C ARG A 65 1.79 5.99 -2.92
N ARG A 66 1.79 5.88 -1.59
CA ARG A 66 3.04 6.04 -0.84
C ARG A 66 3.81 4.74 -1.03
N ARG A 67 4.86 4.72 -1.85
CA ARG A 67 5.91 3.71 -1.64
C ARG A 67 6.43 3.99 -0.24
N ARG A 68 6.35 3.03 0.68
CA ARG A 68 7.13 3.06 1.90
C ARG A 68 8.60 2.92 1.47
N VAL A 69 9.26 4.03 1.16
CA VAL A 69 10.71 4.06 1.01
C VAL A 69 11.24 3.91 2.42
N VAL A 70 11.73 2.72 2.74
CA VAL A 70 12.54 2.50 3.95
C VAL A 70 13.85 3.24 3.71
N ARG A 71 13.95 4.49 4.16
CA ARG A 71 15.23 5.18 4.25
C ARG A 71 16.03 4.48 5.34
N LYS A 72 17.04 3.69 4.97
CA LYS A 72 18.11 3.36 5.91
C LYS A 72 18.74 4.70 6.32
N ARG A 73 18.48 5.14 7.56
CA ARG A 73 19.29 6.18 8.18
C ARG A 73 20.67 5.58 8.34
N ASN A 74 21.63 6.00 7.52
CA ASN A 74 23.02 5.87 7.91
C ASN A 74 23.19 6.70 9.19
N LYS A 75 23.72 6.05 10.23
CA LYS A 75 24.04 6.68 11.51
C LYS A 75 24.91 7.92 11.21
N ALA A 76 24.42 9.10 11.58
CA ALA A 76 25.28 10.26 11.65
C ALA A 76 26.32 9.97 12.74
N THR A 77 27.56 9.75 12.34
CA THR A 77 28.70 9.79 13.26
C THR A 77 28.85 11.23 13.70
N GLY A 78 28.43 11.51 14.94
CA GLY A 78 28.68 12.78 15.60
C GLY A 78 30.17 13.07 15.65
N LEU A 79 30.54 14.27 15.22
CA LEU A 79 31.89 14.79 15.26
C LEU A 79 32.13 15.33 16.67
N SER A 80 32.97 14.65 17.44
CA SER A 80 33.48 15.17 18.71
C SER A 80 34.99 14.92 18.83
N SER A 81 35.69 15.99 19.20
CA SER A 81 37.08 16.10 19.70
C SER A 81 38.27 15.99 18.74
N ALA A 82 38.76 17.20 18.43
CA ALA A 82 40.14 17.69 18.44
C ALA A 82 41.32 16.69 18.54
N ASN A 83 42.16 16.74 17.50
CA ASN A 83 43.63 16.83 17.47
C ASN A 83 44.22 15.89 16.42
N ASN A 84 44.58 16.46 15.26
CA ASN A 84 45.71 16.09 14.38
C ASN A 84 45.53 16.74 13.00
N TYR A 85 45.90 18.02 12.88
CA TYR A 85 46.00 18.72 11.61
C TYR A 85 47.47 18.90 11.23
N SER A 86 47.96 18.07 10.31
CA SER A 86 49.16 18.38 9.53
C SER A 86 49.19 17.67 8.16
N HIS A 87 48.57 16.48 8.02
CA HIS A 87 48.60 15.74 6.74
C HIS A 87 47.38 15.95 5.82
N LYS A 88 46.49 16.91 6.11
CA LYS A 88 45.26 17.11 5.33
C LYS A 88 45.34 18.22 4.26
N LEU A 89 46.40 19.04 4.26
CA LEU A 89 46.52 20.14 3.29
C LEU A 89 47.04 19.69 1.91
N ALA A 90 47.87 18.64 1.87
CA ALA A 90 48.40 18.07 0.63
C ALA A 90 47.33 17.26 -0.17
N SER A 91 46.38 16.64 0.53
CA SER A 91 45.27 15.89 -0.10
C SER A 91 44.14 16.80 -0.61
N ILE A 92 44.07 18.05 -0.14
CA ILE A 92 43.13 19.05 -0.65
C ILE A 92 43.63 19.65 -1.98
N LYS A 93 44.92 19.98 -2.11
CA LYS A 93 45.47 20.47 -3.39
C LYS A 93 45.38 19.44 -4.53
N LYS A 94 45.54 18.15 -4.22
CA LYS A 94 45.38 17.08 -5.21
C LYS A 94 43.93 16.90 -5.67
N LYS A 95 42.94 17.23 -4.82
CA LYS A 95 41.52 17.22 -5.20
C LYS A 95 41.14 18.38 -6.12
N VAL A 96 41.73 19.57 -5.96
CA VAL A 96 41.39 20.73 -6.81
C VAL A 96 41.82 20.53 -8.27
N ASN A 97 42.96 19.87 -8.52
CA ASN A 97 43.38 19.54 -9.89
C ASN A 97 42.55 18.44 -10.55
N ILE A 98 41.88 17.58 -9.77
CA ILE A 98 40.95 16.58 -10.30
C ILE A 98 39.62 17.24 -10.72
N VAL A 99 39.15 18.26 -9.98
CA VAL A 99 37.89 18.96 -10.31
C VAL A 99 38.00 19.73 -11.63
N ASN A 100 39.17 20.28 -11.98
CA ASN A 100 39.36 20.96 -13.26
C ASN A 100 39.53 20.01 -14.46
N SER A 101 39.84 18.73 -14.24
CA SER A 101 39.89 17.70 -15.31
C SER A 101 38.58 16.92 -15.47
N LEU A 102 37.55 17.22 -14.69
CA LEU A 102 36.21 16.61 -14.79
C LEU A 102 35.21 17.46 -15.58
N VAL A 103 35.64 18.61 -16.11
CA VAL A 103 34.81 19.47 -16.97
C VAL A 103 34.69 18.93 -18.41
N ASP A 104 35.47 17.90 -18.76
CA ASP A 104 35.38 17.19 -20.04
C ASP A 104 34.76 15.79 -19.92
N ILE A 105 33.87 15.58 -18.94
CA ILE A 105 32.98 14.42 -18.98
C ILE A 105 31.92 14.71 -20.04
N LYS A 106 32.10 14.06 -21.19
CA LYS A 106 31.08 13.84 -22.23
C LYS A 106 29.70 13.81 -21.59
N LYS A 107 28.73 14.55 -22.14
CA LYS A 107 27.29 14.45 -21.83
C LYS A 107 26.89 12.98 -21.72
N ASP A 108 27.01 12.40 -20.53
CA ASP A 108 26.55 11.06 -20.25
C ASP A 108 25.05 11.09 -20.47
N GLU A 109 24.58 10.17 -21.32
CA GLU A 109 23.21 10.09 -21.79
C GLU A 109 22.24 10.01 -20.61
N VAL A 110 21.77 11.18 -20.14
CA VAL A 110 20.70 11.27 -19.16
C VAL A 110 19.53 10.48 -19.76
N PRO A 111 19.01 9.45 -19.06
CA PRO A 111 17.93 8.65 -19.61
C PRO A 111 16.79 9.58 -20.00
N ASP A 112 16.36 9.47 -21.26
CA ASP A 112 15.43 10.42 -21.87
C ASP A 112 14.07 10.52 -21.12
N VAL A 113 13.80 9.54 -20.25
CA VAL A 113 12.61 9.49 -19.38
C VAL A 113 12.95 9.11 -17.94
N LEU A 114 12.71 10.03 -17.00
CA LEU A 114 12.97 9.86 -15.56
C LEU A 114 11.70 9.57 -14.75
N PRO A 115 11.78 8.89 -13.59
CA PRO A 115 10.64 8.73 -12.68
C PRO A 115 10.24 10.04 -12.00
N TYR A 116 8.94 10.24 -11.75
CA TYR A 116 8.40 11.43 -11.05
C TYR A 116 9.07 11.74 -9.70
N ASP A 117 9.49 10.72 -8.94
CA ASP A 117 10.11 10.92 -7.61
C ASP A 117 11.60 11.32 -7.68
N TYR A 118 12.19 11.41 -8.89
CA TYR A 118 13.63 11.62 -9.09
C TYR A 118 13.97 12.96 -9.76
N VAL A 119 12.98 13.71 -10.24
CA VAL A 119 13.21 15.00 -10.90
C VAL A 119 13.33 16.14 -9.89
N ASP A 120 14.10 17.17 -10.25
CA ASP A 120 14.30 18.35 -9.39
C ASP A 120 13.04 19.21 -9.36
N GLN A 121 12.40 19.37 -10.52
CA GLN A 121 11.06 19.97 -10.63
C GLN A 121 10.10 18.98 -11.30
N ILE A 122 8.99 18.73 -10.63
CA ILE A 122 7.93 17.85 -11.14
C ILE A 122 7.16 18.52 -12.28
N PRO A 123 6.55 17.73 -13.19
CA PRO A 123 5.58 18.27 -14.13
C PRO A 123 4.37 18.86 -13.40
N LEU A 124 3.88 20.01 -13.85
CA LEU A 124 2.80 20.75 -13.19
C LEU A 124 1.64 21.09 -14.12
N PHE A 125 0.45 21.24 -13.57
CA PHE A 125 -0.63 21.95 -14.25
C PHE A 125 -0.32 23.45 -14.22
N LYS A 126 -0.71 24.19 -15.27
CA LYS A 126 -0.57 25.65 -15.31
C LYS A 126 -1.09 26.34 -14.05
N SER A 127 -2.22 25.87 -13.51
CA SER A 127 -2.82 26.42 -12.29
C SER A 127 -2.04 26.15 -10.99
N CYS A 128 -0.97 25.35 -11.04
CA CYS A 128 -0.12 25.03 -9.89
C CYS A 128 1.24 25.71 -9.95
N GLU A 129 1.55 26.45 -11.03
CA GLU A 129 2.85 27.12 -11.20
C GLU A 129 3.05 28.24 -10.18
N SER A 130 1.97 28.94 -9.81
CA SER A 130 2.00 30.00 -8.80
C SER A 130 2.03 29.48 -7.36
N ALA A 131 1.89 28.17 -7.15
CA ALA A 131 1.95 27.60 -5.81
C ALA A 131 3.40 27.54 -5.32
N PRO A 132 3.65 27.75 -4.02
CA PRO A 132 4.99 27.57 -3.44
C PRO A 132 5.55 26.17 -3.73
N ILE A 133 6.85 26.07 -3.97
CA ILE A 133 7.53 24.82 -4.39
C ILE A 133 7.17 23.63 -3.48
N TYR A 134 7.13 23.84 -2.17
CA TYR A 134 6.81 22.80 -1.19
C TYR A 134 5.34 22.29 -1.26
N GLU A 135 4.43 23.05 -1.89
CA GLU A 135 3.03 22.68 -2.08
C GLU A 135 2.71 22.16 -3.48
N GLN A 136 3.62 22.35 -4.45
CA GLN A 136 3.38 22.02 -5.86
C GLN A 136 2.99 20.55 -6.08
N ASP A 137 3.65 19.60 -5.38
CA ASP A 137 3.28 18.17 -5.44
C ASP A 137 1.84 17.93 -4.95
N ARG A 138 1.45 18.60 -3.86
CA ARG A 138 0.09 18.54 -3.34
C ARG A 138 -0.90 19.12 -4.34
N CYS A 139 -0.61 20.29 -4.92
CA CYS A 139 -1.44 20.94 -5.93
C CYS A 139 -1.62 20.03 -7.16
N PHE A 140 -0.54 19.47 -7.69
CA PHE A 140 -0.56 18.54 -8.81
C PHE A 140 -1.48 17.34 -8.54
N LYS A 141 -1.30 16.66 -7.40
CA LYS A 141 -2.12 15.51 -6.99
C LYS A 141 -3.59 15.89 -6.83
N VAL A 142 -3.90 17.04 -6.23
CA VAL A 142 -5.28 17.52 -6.05
C VAL A 142 -5.95 17.84 -7.37
N LYS A 143 -5.26 18.55 -8.29
CA LYS A 143 -5.80 18.88 -9.62
C LYS A 143 -6.01 17.64 -10.47
N LEU A 144 -5.08 16.68 -10.44
CA LEU A 144 -5.22 15.41 -11.14
C LEU A 144 -6.44 14.61 -10.63
N ARG A 145 -6.63 14.55 -9.31
CA ARG A 145 -7.81 13.93 -8.69
C ARG A 145 -9.11 14.64 -9.09
N SER A 146 -9.11 15.97 -9.06
CA SER A 146 -10.27 16.79 -9.45
C SER A 146 -10.64 16.55 -10.92
N HIS A 147 -9.65 16.49 -11.81
CA HIS A 147 -9.85 16.15 -13.22
C HIS A 147 -10.51 14.79 -13.40
N ILE A 148 -10.02 13.76 -12.71
CA ILE A 148 -10.63 12.42 -12.75
C ILE A 148 -12.06 12.49 -12.23
N LYS A 149 -12.30 13.10 -11.06
CA LYS A 149 -13.64 13.23 -10.47
C LYS A 149 -14.62 13.95 -11.39
N LYS A 150 -14.15 14.98 -12.11
CA LYS A 150 -14.97 15.75 -13.06
C LYS A 150 -15.32 14.94 -14.30
N ASN A 151 -14.36 14.17 -14.82
CA ASN A 151 -14.48 13.51 -16.13
C ASN A 151 -14.91 12.05 -16.08
N LEU A 152 -14.88 11.41 -14.91
CA LEU A 152 -15.17 9.99 -14.76
C LEU A 152 -16.65 9.67 -14.97
N LYS A 153 -16.92 8.69 -15.83
CA LYS A 153 -18.23 8.09 -16.06
C LYS A 153 -18.12 6.58 -15.89
N TYR A 154 -18.89 5.99 -14.99
CA TYR A 154 -18.87 4.54 -14.82
C TYR A 154 -19.53 3.87 -16.03
N PRO A 155 -18.86 2.96 -16.77
CA PRO A 155 -19.49 2.30 -17.91
C PRO A 155 -20.72 1.49 -17.48
N VAL A 156 -21.87 1.73 -18.10
CA VAL A 156 -23.15 1.08 -17.75
C VAL A 156 -23.04 -0.44 -17.76
N SER A 157 -22.46 -1.02 -18.81
CA SER A 157 -22.24 -2.46 -18.91
C SER A 157 -21.23 -3.04 -17.92
N ALA A 158 -20.34 -2.23 -17.34
CA ALA A 158 -19.50 -2.66 -16.21
C ALA A 158 -20.27 -2.61 -14.89
N TYR A 159 -21.12 -1.58 -14.73
CA TYR A 159 -21.97 -1.40 -13.56
C TYR A 159 -23.00 -2.52 -13.41
N ASP A 160 -23.71 -2.85 -14.49
CA ASP A 160 -24.76 -3.88 -14.50
C ASP A 160 -24.17 -5.27 -14.20
N ARG A 161 -22.99 -5.53 -14.77
CA ARG A 161 -22.24 -6.77 -14.51
C ARG A 161 -21.52 -6.79 -13.16
N GLY A 162 -21.56 -5.72 -12.37
CA GLY A 162 -20.87 -5.63 -11.08
C GLY A 162 -19.34 -5.72 -11.17
N ILE A 163 -18.76 -5.35 -12.31
CA ILE A 163 -17.31 -5.37 -12.55
C ILE A 163 -16.70 -4.18 -11.84
N GLN A 164 -15.82 -4.40 -10.87
CA GLN A 164 -15.19 -3.35 -10.08
C GLN A 164 -13.68 -3.59 -9.96
N GLY A 165 -12.96 -2.63 -9.39
CA GLY A 165 -11.55 -2.80 -9.04
C GLY A 165 -10.70 -1.61 -9.42
N ARG A 166 -9.39 -1.81 -9.34
CA ARG A 166 -8.40 -0.76 -9.56
C ARG A 166 -7.76 -0.91 -10.93
N VAL A 167 -7.80 0.18 -11.70
CA VAL A 167 -7.10 0.32 -12.98
C VAL A 167 -5.84 1.13 -12.74
N TYR A 168 -4.70 0.65 -13.23
CA TYR A 168 -3.42 1.35 -13.15
C TYR A 168 -3.11 1.98 -14.51
N ALA A 169 -3.00 3.31 -14.55
CA ALA A 169 -2.56 4.05 -15.72
C ALA A 169 -1.09 4.44 -15.55
N HIS A 170 -0.24 4.00 -16.47
CA HIS A 170 1.16 4.37 -16.55
C HIS A 170 1.37 5.21 -17.80
N PHE A 171 2.00 6.36 -17.67
CA PHE A 171 2.27 7.25 -18.81
C PHE A 171 3.50 8.10 -18.55
N SER A 172 4.06 8.66 -19.61
CA SER A 172 5.13 9.66 -19.56
C SER A 172 4.55 11.04 -19.88
N ILE A 173 5.03 12.08 -19.21
CA ILE A 173 4.78 13.48 -19.58
C ILE A 173 6.03 13.93 -20.31
N GLY A 174 5.92 14.21 -21.61
CA GLY A 174 7.05 14.59 -22.46
C GLY A 174 7.65 15.95 -22.10
N LYS A 175 8.80 16.25 -22.72
CA LYS A 175 9.46 17.58 -22.66
C LYS A 175 8.57 18.70 -23.22
N ASP A 176 7.66 18.33 -24.11
CA ASP A 176 6.59 19.17 -24.65
C ASP A 176 5.40 19.31 -23.70
N GLY A 177 5.38 18.65 -22.53
CA GLY A 177 4.24 18.66 -21.60
C GLY A 177 3.05 17.83 -22.06
N VAL A 178 3.19 17.02 -23.13
CA VAL A 178 2.13 16.16 -23.66
C VAL A 178 2.27 14.76 -23.08
N ILE A 179 1.14 14.08 -22.84
CA ILE A 179 1.15 12.69 -22.38
C ILE A 179 1.56 11.75 -23.51
N LYS A 180 2.55 10.90 -23.26
CA LYS A 180 3.06 9.84 -24.14
C LYS A 180 3.03 8.48 -23.42
N ASP A 181 3.26 7.40 -24.15
CA ASP A 181 3.41 6.03 -23.64
C ASP A 181 2.32 5.51 -22.70
N LEU A 182 1.06 5.89 -22.95
CA LEU A 182 -0.06 5.52 -22.09
C LEU A 182 -0.33 4.00 -22.11
N LYS A 183 0.02 3.32 -21.02
CA LYS A 183 -0.24 1.91 -20.74
C LYS A 183 -1.30 1.79 -19.63
N ILE A 184 -2.32 0.97 -19.87
CA ILE A 184 -3.40 0.72 -18.92
C ILE A 184 -3.36 -0.74 -18.49
N VAL A 185 -3.36 -0.98 -17.18
CA VAL A 185 -3.49 -2.31 -16.57
C VAL A 185 -4.82 -2.37 -15.84
N SER A 186 -5.75 -3.13 -16.40
CA SER A 186 -7.11 -3.31 -15.88
C SER A 186 -7.18 -4.52 -14.93
N PRO A 187 -8.16 -4.56 -14.00
CA PRO A 187 -8.45 -5.77 -13.25
C PRO A 187 -9.00 -6.87 -14.18
N TYR A 188 -9.04 -8.11 -13.70
CA TYR A 188 -9.62 -9.24 -14.45
C TYR A 188 -11.04 -8.90 -14.93
N LYS A 189 -11.39 -9.26 -16.17
CA LYS A 189 -12.65 -8.88 -16.86
C LYS A 189 -12.97 -7.37 -16.81
N GLY A 190 -11.98 -6.52 -16.55
CA GLY A 190 -12.13 -5.09 -16.28
C GLY A 190 -11.86 -4.17 -17.46
N ASP A 191 -11.85 -4.67 -18.70
CA ASP A 191 -11.41 -3.92 -19.88
C ASP A 191 -12.23 -2.65 -20.13
N LEU A 192 -13.52 -2.67 -19.80
CA LEU A 192 -14.39 -1.50 -19.86
C LEU A 192 -13.91 -0.37 -18.93
N LEU A 193 -13.49 -0.72 -17.72
CA LEU A 193 -12.92 0.23 -16.76
C LEU A 193 -11.59 0.79 -17.29
N GLY A 194 -10.80 -0.07 -17.94
CA GLY A 194 -9.56 0.33 -18.62
C GLY A 194 -9.77 1.33 -19.75
N LYS A 195 -10.78 1.10 -20.61
CA LYS A 195 -11.16 2.01 -21.70
C LYS A 195 -11.57 3.38 -21.16
N GLU A 196 -12.36 3.39 -20.09
CA GLU A 196 -12.79 4.63 -19.45
C GLU A 196 -11.61 5.38 -18.80
N ALA A 197 -10.73 4.68 -18.10
CA ALA A 197 -9.50 5.27 -17.57
C ALA A 197 -8.65 5.88 -18.69
N LYS A 198 -8.46 5.18 -19.81
CA LYS A 198 -7.74 5.69 -20.99
C LYS A 198 -8.35 6.99 -21.51
N ARG A 199 -9.69 7.07 -21.58
CA ARG A 199 -10.41 8.27 -22.02
C ARG A 199 -10.17 9.47 -21.09
N ILE A 200 -10.18 9.25 -19.77
CA ILE A 200 -9.97 10.31 -18.78
C ILE A 200 -8.55 10.86 -18.87
N ILE A 201 -7.55 9.98 -18.97
CA ILE A 201 -6.14 10.37 -19.09
C ILE A 201 -5.87 11.13 -20.39
N LYS A 202 -6.44 10.68 -21.52
CA LYS A 202 -6.33 11.41 -22.79
C LYS A 202 -6.95 12.82 -22.77
N LYS A 203 -7.88 13.08 -21.84
CA LYS A 203 -8.51 14.41 -21.66
C LYS A 203 -7.71 15.35 -20.75
N LEU A 204 -6.58 14.89 -20.19
CA LEU A 204 -5.75 15.76 -19.36
C LEU A 204 -5.20 16.91 -20.20
N PRO A 205 -5.17 18.14 -19.65
CA PRO A 205 -4.55 19.27 -20.32
C PRO A 205 -3.03 19.07 -20.44
N LYS A 206 -2.42 19.90 -21.28
CA LYS A 206 -0.96 20.01 -21.40
C LYS A 206 -0.34 20.46 -20.07
N PHE A 207 0.77 19.83 -19.70
CA PHE A 207 1.53 20.13 -18.48
C PHE A 207 2.68 21.09 -18.76
N LYS A 208 3.17 21.76 -17.72
CA LYS A 208 4.56 22.21 -17.68
C LYS A 208 5.46 20.96 -17.55
N PRO A 209 6.50 20.79 -18.38
CA PRO A 209 7.38 19.64 -18.29
C PRO A 209 8.13 19.60 -16.95
N GLY A 210 8.62 18.42 -16.57
CA GLY A 210 9.54 18.31 -15.44
C GLY A 210 10.95 18.73 -15.85
N GLU A 211 11.75 19.12 -14.86
CA GLU A 211 13.14 19.53 -15.07
C GLU A 211 14.08 18.70 -14.20
N HIS A 212 15.23 18.35 -14.77
CA HIS A 212 16.33 17.71 -14.05
C HIS A 212 17.65 18.31 -14.50
N ASN A 213 18.50 18.72 -13.55
CA ASN A 213 19.76 19.43 -13.79
C ASN A 213 19.59 20.63 -14.74
N GLY A 214 18.51 21.39 -14.58
CA GLY A 214 18.18 22.56 -15.41
C GLY A 214 17.66 22.25 -16.82
N ASN A 215 17.52 20.98 -17.19
CA ASN A 215 17.02 20.56 -18.51
C ASN A 215 15.61 19.99 -18.43
N ALA A 216 14.76 20.31 -19.40
CA ALA A 216 13.45 19.69 -19.52
C ALA A 216 13.57 18.20 -19.86
N VAL A 217 12.94 17.34 -19.05
CA VAL A 217 13.00 15.87 -19.17
C VAL A 217 11.61 15.27 -19.26
N ALA A 218 11.48 14.11 -19.91
CA ALA A 218 10.22 13.38 -19.88
C ALA A 218 10.07 12.65 -18.54
N VAL A 219 8.87 12.66 -17.96
CA VAL A 219 8.64 12.14 -16.60
C VAL A 219 7.60 11.03 -16.59
N LYS A 220 7.98 9.84 -16.12
CA LYS A 220 7.08 8.69 -15.95
C LYS A 220 6.24 8.83 -14.67
N TYR A 221 4.93 8.69 -14.82
CA TYR A 221 3.95 8.74 -13.74
C TYR A 221 3.01 7.52 -13.76
N GLY A 222 2.63 7.05 -12.56
CA GLY A 222 1.71 5.93 -12.36
C GLY A 222 0.52 6.33 -11.51
N LEU A 223 -0.68 6.28 -12.09
CA LEU A 223 -1.92 6.71 -11.47
C LEU A 223 -2.91 5.54 -11.30
N PRO A 224 -3.18 5.10 -10.07
CA PRO A 224 -4.25 4.15 -9.81
C PRO A 224 -5.62 4.84 -9.72
N ILE A 225 -6.58 4.33 -10.48
CA ILE A 225 -7.98 4.78 -10.51
C ILE A 225 -8.85 3.63 -10.00
N THR A 226 -9.57 3.83 -8.89
CA THR A 226 -10.42 2.77 -8.30
C THR A 226 -11.87 2.97 -8.69
N PHE A 227 -12.46 1.97 -9.33
CA PHE A 227 -13.88 1.89 -9.64
C PHE A 227 -14.55 0.99 -8.60
N LYS A 228 -15.47 1.53 -7.80
CA LYS A 228 -16.20 0.78 -6.78
C LYS A 228 -17.70 1.09 -6.85
N ILE A 229 -18.51 0.06 -6.64
CA ILE A 229 -19.96 0.21 -6.54
C ILE A 229 -20.33 -0.04 -5.07
N PRO A 230 -20.78 0.99 -4.33
CA PRO A 230 -21.25 0.83 -2.96
C PRO A 230 -22.30 -0.26 -2.83
N GLY A 231 -22.20 -1.09 -1.81
CA GLY A 231 -23.18 -2.14 -1.53
C GLY A 231 -23.17 -3.35 -2.49
N LYS A 232 -22.36 -3.38 -3.56
CA LYS A 232 -22.24 -4.54 -4.46
C LYS A 232 -20.88 -5.22 -4.32
N LYS A 233 -20.87 -6.56 -4.22
CA LYS A 233 -19.64 -7.36 -4.29
C LYS A 233 -19.12 -7.39 -5.75
N PRO A 234 -17.79 -7.36 -5.97
CA PRO A 234 -17.21 -7.44 -7.30
C PRO A 234 -17.41 -8.83 -7.92
N THR A 235 -17.90 -8.89 -9.15
CA THR A 235 -18.14 -10.14 -9.89
C THR A 235 -16.89 -10.65 -10.63
N ASN A 236 -15.92 -9.78 -10.81
CA ASN A 236 -14.73 -9.99 -11.63
C ASN A 236 -13.49 -10.36 -10.80
N ILE A 237 -13.69 -11.09 -9.69
CA ILE A 237 -12.59 -11.69 -8.95
C ILE A 237 -12.20 -12.98 -9.67
N ARG A 238 -10.90 -13.15 -9.97
CA ARG A 238 -10.38 -14.48 -10.31
C ARG A 238 -10.60 -15.35 -9.08
N LYS A 239 -11.56 -16.28 -9.14
CA LYS A 239 -11.55 -17.43 -8.24
C LYS A 239 -10.25 -18.15 -8.54
N THR A 240 -9.19 -17.83 -7.79
CA THR A 240 -8.09 -18.75 -7.72
C THR A 240 -8.72 -19.99 -7.11
N ASN A 241 -8.90 -21.03 -7.93
CA ASN A 241 -8.89 -22.36 -7.38
C ASN A 241 -7.50 -22.48 -6.76
N LYS A 242 -7.35 -22.04 -5.51
CA LYS A 242 -6.40 -22.68 -4.63
C LYS A 242 -6.86 -24.12 -4.69
N ILE A 243 -6.21 -24.91 -5.54
CA ILE A 243 -6.07 -26.34 -5.32
C ILE A 243 -5.31 -26.39 -4.00
N LYS A 244 -6.03 -26.19 -2.90
CA LYS A 244 -5.71 -26.84 -1.66
C LYS A 244 -6.02 -28.30 -1.99
N SER A 245 -5.05 -29.02 -2.55
CA SER A 245 -4.78 -30.30 -1.90
C SER A 245 -4.48 -29.89 -0.46
N LYS A 246 -5.53 -29.82 0.38
CA LYS A 246 -5.37 -29.67 1.81
C LYS A 246 -4.79 -31.02 2.20
N GLU A 247 -3.49 -31.18 1.95
CA GLU A 247 -2.74 -32.29 2.49
C GLU A 247 -3.06 -32.25 3.98
N THR A 248 -3.65 -33.34 4.47
CA THR A 248 -4.09 -33.43 5.85
C THR A 248 -2.86 -33.21 6.72
N ILE A 249 -2.95 -32.21 7.59
CA ILE A 249 -1.91 -31.92 8.58
C ILE A 249 -2.28 -32.75 9.80
N HIS A 250 -1.38 -33.63 10.20
CA HIS A 250 -1.57 -34.53 11.32
C HIS A 250 -0.85 -33.96 12.56
N SER A 251 -1.43 -34.16 13.75
CA SER A 251 -0.75 -33.82 15.00
C SER A 251 0.34 -34.85 15.30
N PHE A 252 1.42 -34.46 15.98
CA PHE A 252 2.46 -35.41 16.42
C PHE A 252 1.90 -36.61 17.19
N SER A 253 0.86 -36.39 18.01
CA SER A 253 0.17 -37.44 18.78
C SER A 253 -0.54 -38.50 17.92
N SER A 254 -0.73 -38.24 16.63
CA SER A 254 -1.41 -39.13 15.68
C SER A 254 -0.47 -39.81 14.69
N LEU A 255 0.84 -39.71 14.90
CA LEU A 255 1.86 -40.27 14.00
C LEU A 255 2.42 -41.57 14.58
N ASP A 256 2.66 -42.56 13.71
CA ASP A 256 3.38 -43.78 14.08
C ASP A 256 4.88 -43.49 14.27
N GLN A 257 5.42 -42.57 13.45
CA GLN A 257 6.79 -42.07 13.57
C GLN A 257 6.76 -40.54 13.51
N ILE A 258 7.16 -39.87 14.59
CA ILE A 258 7.25 -38.41 14.59
C ILE A 258 8.47 -37.93 13.79
N PRO A 259 8.46 -36.67 13.30
CA PRO A 259 9.64 -36.05 12.74
C PRO A 259 10.82 -36.06 13.72
N GLN A 260 12.04 -36.31 13.24
CA GLN A 260 13.24 -36.41 14.08
C GLN A 260 14.41 -35.59 13.53
N PHE A 261 15.25 -35.07 14.42
CA PHE A 261 16.54 -34.47 14.07
C PHE A 261 17.54 -35.55 13.65
N ASP A 262 18.52 -35.19 12.82
CA ASP A 262 19.58 -36.14 12.41
C ASP A 262 20.47 -36.60 13.58
N SER A 263 20.54 -35.80 14.64
CA SER A 263 21.23 -36.11 15.89
C SER A 263 20.56 -37.20 16.72
N CYS A 264 19.26 -37.46 16.51
CA CYS A 264 18.56 -38.56 17.17
C CYS A 264 18.97 -39.89 16.53
N LYS A 265 19.99 -40.56 17.08
CA LYS A 265 20.45 -41.89 16.65
C LYS A 265 20.46 -42.90 17.81
N LYS A 266 19.37 -43.70 17.85
CA LYS A 266 19.21 -45.09 18.32
C LYS A 266 18.56 -45.41 19.69
N THR A 267 17.52 -46.25 19.53
CA THR A 267 17.03 -47.47 20.21
C THR A 267 16.34 -47.45 21.57
N ASP A 268 16.66 -46.59 22.53
CA ASP A 268 16.00 -46.67 23.86
C ASP A 268 15.42 -45.34 24.38
N ASP A 269 15.53 -44.26 23.61
CA ASP A 269 14.92 -42.98 23.97
C ASP A 269 13.52 -42.84 23.38
N ASP A 270 12.56 -42.46 24.23
CA ASP A 270 11.25 -41.98 23.79
C ASP A 270 11.45 -40.94 22.67
N SER A 271 10.96 -41.24 21.47
CA SER A 271 11.25 -40.46 20.26
C SER A 271 10.89 -38.97 20.45
N LEU A 272 9.91 -38.67 21.29
CA LEU A 272 9.48 -37.31 21.62
C LEU A 272 10.49 -36.57 22.52
N THR A 273 11.14 -37.25 23.48
CA THR A 273 12.11 -36.62 24.38
C THR A 273 13.36 -36.19 23.62
N CYS A 274 13.88 -37.03 22.71
CA CYS A 274 15.01 -36.65 21.86
C CYS A 274 14.67 -35.43 20.98
N PHE A 275 13.47 -35.42 20.40
CA PHE A 275 13.02 -34.31 19.56
C PHE A 275 12.96 -32.99 20.36
N ASN A 276 12.32 -33.00 21.54
CA ASN A 276 12.19 -31.81 22.38
C ASN A 276 13.55 -31.32 22.88
N THR A 277 14.42 -32.22 23.32
CA THR A 277 15.78 -31.87 23.77
C THR A 277 16.60 -31.22 22.65
N SER A 278 16.58 -31.81 21.45
CA SER A 278 17.27 -31.26 20.29
C SER A 278 16.71 -29.90 19.85
N LEU A 279 15.38 -29.73 19.92
CA LEU A 279 14.72 -28.46 19.62
C LEU A 279 15.10 -27.37 20.63
N ILE A 280 15.16 -27.70 21.92
CA ILE A 280 15.60 -26.79 22.98
C ILE A 280 17.05 -26.37 22.75
N GLN A 281 17.95 -27.31 22.50
CA GLN A 281 19.36 -27.02 22.22
C GLN A 281 19.52 -26.11 21.00
N HIS A 282 18.77 -26.39 19.92
CA HIS A 282 18.75 -25.53 18.74
C HIS A 282 18.30 -24.11 19.10
N ILE A 283 17.15 -23.97 19.77
CA ILE A 283 16.62 -22.65 20.16
C ILE A 283 17.65 -21.91 21.01
N GLN A 284 18.26 -22.56 22.01
CA GLN A 284 19.27 -21.97 22.88
C GLN A 284 20.50 -21.49 22.11
N SER A 285 20.99 -22.27 21.15
CA SER A 285 22.16 -21.89 20.33
C SER A 285 21.93 -20.63 19.47
N TYR A 286 20.68 -20.36 19.11
CA TYR A 286 20.28 -19.19 18.33
C TYR A 286 19.53 -18.14 19.17
N PHE A 287 19.41 -18.35 20.48
CA PHE A 287 18.61 -17.50 21.34
C PHE A 287 19.30 -16.15 21.52
N ALA A 288 18.64 -15.11 21.03
CA ALA A 288 19.05 -13.73 21.26
C ALA A 288 17.81 -12.97 21.75
N TYR A 289 17.88 -12.48 23.00
CA TYR A 289 16.79 -11.72 23.58
C TYR A 289 16.62 -10.40 22.81
N PRO A 290 15.43 -10.05 22.30
CA PRO A 290 15.26 -8.81 21.55
C PRO A 290 15.52 -7.58 22.43
N GLU A 291 16.43 -6.69 22.00
CA GLU A 291 16.77 -5.47 22.76
C GLU A 291 15.55 -4.60 23.04
N GLU A 292 14.63 -4.47 22.07
CA GLU A 292 13.38 -3.73 22.24
C GLU A 292 12.46 -4.35 23.31
N ALA A 293 12.50 -5.68 23.46
CA ALA A 293 11.76 -6.38 24.50
C ALA A 293 12.42 -6.18 25.86
N LYS A 294 13.74 -6.25 25.92
CA LYS A 294 14.53 -5.99 27.13
C LYS A 294 14.32 -4.57 27.67
N MET A 295 14.41 -3.55 26.82
CA MET A 295 14.21 -2.15 27.20
C MET A 295 12.80 -1.84 27.74
N LYS A 296 11.81 -2.65 27.36
CA LYS A 296 10.42 -2.49 27.79
C LYS A 296 10.02 -3.52 28.85
N ASN A 297 10.98 -4.26 29.41
CA ASN A 297 10.77 -5.33 30.38
C ASN A 297 9.70 -6.35 29.96
N MET A 298 9.60 -6.63 28.65
CA MET A 298 8.59 -7.53 28.10
C MET A 298 9.01 -8.98 28.34
N GLN A 299 8.25 -9.71 29.14
CA GLN A 299 8.46 -11.13 29.45
C GLN A 299 7.21 -11.95 29.13
N GLY A 300 7.34 -13.27 29.09
CA GLY A 300 6.19 -14.18 29.07
C GLY A 300 6.35 -15.38 28.15
N ASN A 301 5.31 -16.23 28.15
CA ASN A 301 5.28 -17.47 27.38
C ASN A 301 4.71 -17.25 25.97
N VAL A 302 5.48 -17.63 24.95
CA VAL A 302 5.09 -17.58 23.54
C VAL A 302 4.91 -19.01 23.03
N ILE A 303 3.71 -19.35 22.60
CA ILE A 303 3.41 -20.65 21.99
C ILE A 303 3.66 -20.54 20.49
N VAL A 304 4.58 -21.36 19.98
CA VAL A 304 4.89 -21.44 18.55
C VAL A 304 4.28 -22.72 17.98
N ASN A 305 3.45 -22.58 16.95
CA ASN A 305 2.93 -23.69 16.16
C ASN A 305 3.58 -23.71 14.79
N PHE A 306 4.03 -24.86 14.33
CA PHE A 306 4.66 -25.00 13.02
C PHE A 306 4.38 -26.37 12.41
N VAL A 307 4.52 -26.46 11.10
CA VAL A 307 4.28 -27.70 10.34
C VAL A 307 5.58 -28.17 9.73
N ILE A 308 5.93 -29.44 9.94
CA ILE A 308 7.01 -30.11 9.24
C ILE A 308 6.39 -30.84 8.05
N ASN A 309 6.81 -30.48 6.85
CA ASN A 309 6.26 -31.08 5.64
C ASN A 309 6.84 -32.48 5.35
N LYS A 310 6.29 -33.19 4.37
CA LYS A 310 6.77 -34.51 3.90
C LYS A 310 8.25 -34.55 3.50
N LYS A 311 8.85 -33.40 3.19
CA LYS A 311 10.27 -33.28 2.84
C LYS A 311 11.16 -33.00 4.04
N GLY A 312 10.59 -32.77 5.23
CA GLY A 312 11.33 -32.43 6.43
C GLY A 312 11.59 -30.95 6.65
N ASN A 313 11.01 -30.06 5.83
CA ASN A 313 11.18 -28.62 6.00
C ASN A 313 10.07 -28.06 6.89
N VAL A 314 10.42 -27.09 7.72
CA VAL A 314 9.47 -26.36 8.55
C VAL A 314 8.77 -25.28 7.71
N VAL A 315 7.44 -25.28 7.75
CA VAL A 315 6.54 -24.37 7.04
C VAL A 315 5.40 -23.95 7.97
N ASP A 316 4.61 -22.94 7.56
CA ASP A 316 3.41 -22.48 8.28
C ASP A 316 3.65 -22.18 9.78
N ILE A 317 4.75 -21.48 10.08
CA ILE A 317 5.12 -21.08 11.45
C ILE A 317 4.21 -19.94 11.91
N THR A 318 3.59 -20.11 13.07
CA THR A 318 2.77 -19.11 13.75
C THR A 318 3.18 -19.03 15.21
N ALA A 319 3.22 -17.84 15.78
CA ALA A 319 3.53 -17.65 17.19
C ALA A 319 2.43 -16.79 17.83
N LYS A 320 2.04 -17.15 19.06
CA LYS A 320 1.06 -16.43 19.86
C LYS A 320 1.61 -16.22 21.26
N GLY A 321 1.85 -14.97 21.62
CA GLY A 321 2.33 -14.56 22.95
C GLY A 321 1.24 -13.88 23.79
N PRO A 322 1.63 -13.30 24.94
CA PRO A 322 0.76 -12.44 25.74
C PRO A 322 0.43 -11.13 25.01
N GLU A 323 -0.53 -10.37 25.54
CA GLU A 323 -0.92 -9.09 24.92
C GLU A 323 0.28 -8.15 24.73
N ASN A 324 0.31 -7.47 23.59
CA ASN A 324 1.39 -6.56 23.18
C ASN A 324 2.79 -7.19 23.00
N ALA A 325 2.93 -8.51 23.07
CA ALA A 325 4.22 -9.20 22.93
C ALA A 325 4.64 -9.49 21.48
N LYS A 326 4.25 -8.64 20.52
CA LYS A 326 4.51 -8.91 19.09
C LYS A 326 6.00 -9.07 18.77
N ILE A 327 6.86 -8.39 19.54
CA ILE A 327 8.30 -8.48 19.42
C ILE A 327 8.81 -9.86 19.83
N LEU A 328 8.26 -10.45 20.90
CA LEU A 328 8.60 -11.81 21.35
C LEU A 328 8.10 -12.86 20.35
N GLU A 329 6.90 -12.68 19.78
CA GLU A 329 6.38 -13.56 18.72
C GLU A 329 7.30 -13.61 17.49
N VAL A 330 7.76 -12.45 17.02
CA VAL A 330 8.67 -12.37 15.86
C VAL A 330 10.01 -13.04 16.17
N ALA A 331 10.53 -12.91 17.39
CA ALA A 331 11.76 -13.57 17.81
C ALA A 331 11.58 -15.10 17.85
N ALA A 332 10.48 -15.58 18.43
CA ALA A 332 10.16 -17.00 18.50
C ALA A 332 10.04 -17.66 17.12
N VAL A 333 9.41 -16.97 16.15
CA VAL A 333 9.33 -17.43 14.75
C VAL A 333 10.74 -17.61 14.16
N ARG A 334 11.66 -16.67 14.40
CA ARG A 334 13.02 -16.73 13.84
C ARG A 334 13.84 -17.92 14.34
N PHE A 335 13.62 -18.37 15.58
CA PHE A 335 14.31 -19.55 16.11
C PHE A 335 13.89 -20.80 15.34
N ILE A 336 12.59 -20.92 15.06
CA ILE A 336 11.98 -22.05 14.34
C ILE A 336 12.29 -21.99 12.84
N GLU A 337 12.34 -20.80 12.22
CA GLU A 337 12.73 -20.63 10.81
C GLU A 337 14.14 -21.15 10.51
N LYS A 338 15.04 -21.12 11.50
CA LYS A 338 16.43 -21.57 11.36
C LYS A 338 16.62 -23.06 11.61
N LEU A 339 15.56 -23.82 11.87
CA LEU A 339 15.68 -25.25 12.12
C LEU A 339 16.33 -25.97 10.92
N PRO A 340 17.22 -26.94 11.17
CA PRO A 340 17.75 -27.79 10.11
C PRO A 340 16.62 -28.62 9.50
N LYS A 341 16.91 -29.21 8.34
CA LYS A 341 16.00 -30.15 7.71
C LYS A 341 15.84 -31.38 8.59
N LEU A 342 14.60 -31.77 8.86
CA LEU A 342 14.24 -32.89 9.73
C LEU A 342 13.93 -34.14 8.90
N LYS A 343 13.96 -35.31 9.53
CA LYS A 343 13.32 -36.51 8.97
C LYS A 343 11.81 -36.34 9.09
N ALA A 344 11.08 -36.63 8.01
CA ALA A 344 9.62 -36.45 7.98
C ALA A 344 8.90 -37.50 8.83
N GLY A 345 7.76 -37.10 9.40
CA GLY A 345 6.88 -38.01 10.13
C GLY A 345 6.12 -38.96 9.21
N LYS A 346 5.70 -40.12 9.75
CA LYS A 346 5.00 -41.16 9.00
C LYS A 346 3.75 -41.67 9.71
N ILE A 347 2.76 -42.00 8.90
CA ILE A 347 1.57 -42.78 9.26
C ILE A 347 1.51 -43.95 8.26
N GLU A 348 1.39 -45.18 8.75
CA GLU A 348 1.34 -46.41 7.96
C GLU A 348 2.50 -46.48 6.94
N GLY A 349 3.69 -46.03 7.36
CA GLY A 349 4.89 -45.97 6.52
C GLY A 349 4.91 -44.86 5.45
N LYS A 350 3.84 -44.09 5.26
CA LYS A 350 3.75 -42.97 4.31
C LYS A 350 4.16 -41.66 4.98
N THR A 351 4.93 -40.82 4.30
CA THR A 351 5.31 -39.51 4.82
C THR A 351 4.13 -38.53 4.78
N VAL A 352 3.92 -37.83 5.89
CA VAL A 352 2.79 -36.89 6.07
C VAL A 352 3.28 -35.53 6.58
N ASN A 353 2.42 -34.52 6.49
CA ASN A 353 2.68 -33.23 7.11
C ASN A 353 2.30 -33.30 8.59
N ALA A 354 3.22 -32.87 9.46
CA ALA A 354 3.10 -33.00 10.90
C ALA A 354 3.09 -31.62 11.57
N SER A 355 2.07 -31.29 12.35
CA SER A 355 2.01 -30.06 13.14
C SER A 355 2.51 -30.30 14.56
N TYR A 356 3.28 -29.35 15.07
CA TYR A 356 3.74 -29.34 16.45
C TYR A 356 3.61 -27.96 17.09
N SER A 357 3.38 -27.95 18.40
CA SER A 357 3.21 -26.75 19.23
C SER A 357 4.25 -26.78 20.33
N PHE A 358 5.07 -25.74 20.43
CA PHE A 358 6.16 -25.65 21.39
C PHE A 358 6.12 -24.33 22.16
N PRO A 359 6.01 -24.36 23.50
CA PRO A 359 6.05 -23.15 24.32
C PRO A 359 7.50 -22.66 24.52
N ILE A 360 7.74 -21.36 24.34
CA ILE A 360 9.02 -20.70 24.58
C ILE A 360 8.80 -19.63 25.65
N ASN A 361 9.43 -19.80 26.81
CA ASN A 361 9.35 -18.83 27.89
C ASN A 361 10.46 -17.77 27.77
N PHE A 362 10.09 -16.49 27.68
CA PHE A 362 11.01 -15.36 27.69
C PHE A 362 11.03 -14.74 29.08
N THR A 363 12.09 -14.97 29.84
CA THR A 363 12.34 -14.35 31.13
C THR A 363 13.56 -13.44 31.06
N LEU A 364 13.53 -12.34 31.82
CA LEU A 364 14.71 -11.50 32.10
C LEU A 364 15.16 -11.90 33.50
N ASN A 365 16.44 -12.28 33.61
CA ASN A 365 17.07 -12.54 34.90
C ASN A 365 17.67 -11.27 35.48
#